data_AF-A0A7G2SIF7-F1
#
_entry.id   AF-A0A7G2SIF7-F1
#
_cell.length_a   1.000
_cell.length_b   1.000
_cell.length_c   1.000
_cell.angle_alpha   90.00
_cell.angle_beta   90.00
_cell.angle_gamma   90.00
#
_symmetry.space_group_name_H-M   'P 1'
#
loop_
_entity.id
_entity.type
_entity.pdbx_description
1 polymer ?
#
loop_
_entity_poly.entity_id
_entity_poly.type
_entity_poly.pdbx_seq_one_letter_code
_entity_poly.pdbx_strand_id
1 'polypeptide(L)'
;MPDIQIIAKDTHATLANITGNSAKLTQASVVLIKVPVEDVQEVTRDGTSAIVKLKNGEVIVIDDFFSTEAPTDNSLVFQDDSGKLIWAQFTDAQGALLENVAYQPIDSIDPLLYASNGDSSPWAWAAIPVTTGGILWWAHQHNSKDSDNQPAQPPATPTTAAIITDDKEPITGEVKQGGVTNDPTPAITGSGATPGTTITIYDGDTKLGSTTVGSDGKWSFTPSTPLTDGNHDITYTVKDTAGNESGKSPAVDFTVDTTAPATPDTAPAGTDDQAPIVGPITSGSSTNDNTPLISGTGTAGEVITIYDGSTKLGTTTVGSDGKWTFTPSTPLVDGDHSIGYTATDAAGNESGKSPTLDFNIDTVAPTATASLVSITQDTGSSSSDFVTSDNTLVFNLSTTGTLATGEYVQISLDGGTTWVNAIKGSDNSWSYDNTGKTLADGSYSIETRVVDAAGNTGTASTQVIVVDTQSPSATAVTADDLYDDVGAIQGTISNSPDSLTDD
;
A
#
# COMPACT_ATOMS: atom_id res chain seq x y z
N MET A 1 30.94 6.58 -42.45
CA MET A 1 30.72 7.38 -43.68
C MET A 1 29.24 7.64 -43.79
N PRO A 2 28.82 8.90 -43.84
CA PRO A 2 27.42 9.28 -43.89
C PRO A 2 26.81 8.91 -45.25
N ASP A 3 25.54 8.51 -45.21
CA ASP A 3 24.71 8.32 -46.40
C ASP A 3 23.87 9.57 -46.61
N ILE A 4 24.03 10.18 -47.79
CA ILE A 4 23.34 11.40 -48.21
C ILE A 4 22.38 11.05 -49.35
N GLN A 5 21.11 11.39 -49.19
CA GLN A 5 20.08 11.24 -50.21
C GLN A 5 19.60 12.62 -50.67
N ILE A 6 19.60 12.84 -51.99
CA ILE A 6 19.15 14.10 -52.61
C ILE A 6 17.82 13.82 -53.31
N ILE A 7 16.78 14.56 -52.93
CA ILE A 7 15.43 14.37 -53.44
C ILE A 7 14.96 15.68 -54.06
N ALA A 8 14.53 15.62 -55.31
CA ALA A 8 14.06 16.76 -56.06
C ALA A 8 12.73 17.31 -55.51
N LYS A 9 12.62 18.63 -55.28
CA LYS A 9 11.35 19.25 -54.87
C LYS A 9 10.29 19.25 -55.98
N ASP A 10 10.69 19.34 -57.25
CA ASP A 10 9.77 19.46 -58.38
C ASP A 10 9.14 18.13 -58.82
N THR A 11 9.89 17.03 -58.70
CA THR A 11 9.53 15.70 -59.21
C THR A 11 9.37 14.65 -58.11
N HIS A 12 9.82 14.97 -56.88
CA HIS A 12 9.90 14.06 -55.73
C HIS A 12 10.75 12.80 -55.98
N ALA A 13 11.49 12.77 -57.09
CA ALA A 13 12.39 11.68 -57.41
C ALA A 13 13.67 11.79 -56.58
N THR A 14 14.17 10.65 -56.11
CA THR A 14 15.54 10.58 -55.58
C THR A 14 16.51 10.79 -56.74
N LEU A 15 17.27 11.89 -56.69
CA LEU A 15 18.26 12.27 -57.70
C LEU A 15 19.58 11.53 -57.50
N ALA A 16 19.98 11.33 -56.24
CA ALA A 16 21.21 10.64 -55.90
C ALA A 16 21.15 10.03 -54.49
N ASN A 17 21.84 8.90 -54.33
CA ASN A 17 22.24 8.33 -53.04
C ASN A 17 23.77 8.28 -53.02
N ILE A 18 24.39 8.99 -52.09
CA ILE A 18 25.84 9.19 -52.01
C ILE A 18 26.31 8.65 -50.66
N THR A 19 27.15 7.63 -50.69
CA THR A 19 27.91 7.22 -49.51
C THR A 19 29.23 7.98 -49.53
N GLY A 20 29.34 9.01 -48.69
CA GLY A 20 30.50 9.89 -48.68
C GLY A 20 30.25 11.24 -48.01
N ASN A 21 31.25 12.10 -48.04
CA ASN A 21 31.29 13.33 -47.25
C ASN A 21 31.04 14.60 -48.08
N SER A 22 30.56 14.47 -49.31
CA SER A 22 30.25 15.62 -50.17
C SER A 22 29.12 15.33 -51.14
N ALA A 23 28.25 16.32 -51.35
CA ALA A 23 27.15 16.30 -52.31
C ALA A 23 27.10 17.64 -53.05
N LYS A 24 26.65 17.63 -54.31
CA LYS A 24 26.45 18.85 -55.10
C LYS A 24 25.03 18.91 -55.63
N LEU A 25 24.36 20.05 -55.44
CA LEU A 25 22.99 20.25 -55.90
C LEU A 25 22.94 20.82 -57.32
N THR A 26 22.05 20.29 -58.15
CA THR A 26 21.81 20.77 -59.52
C THR A 26 20.41 21.32 -59.73
N GLN A 27 19.49 21.09 -58.78
CA GLN A 27 18.12 21.59 -58.74
C GLN A 27 17.62 21.68 -57.29
N ALA A 28 16.53 22.41 -57.04
CA ALA A 28 15.95 22.59 -55.72
C ALA A 28 15.64 21.22 -55.08
N SER A 29 16.22 20.96 -53.91
CA SER A 29 16.22 19.62 -53.32
C SER A 29 16.02 19.61 -51.81
N VAL A 30 15.44 18.53 -51.30
CA VAL A 30 15.57 18.10 -49.91
C VAL A 30 16.79 17.19 -49.81
N VAL A 31 17.73 17.58 -48.95
CA VAL A 31 18.93 16.79 -48.66
C VAL A 31 18.73 16.07 -47.34
N LEU A 32 18.67 14.75 -47.40
CA LEU A 32 18.50 13.87 -46.24
C LEU A 32 19.86 13.24 -45.89
N ILE A 33 20.37 13.53 -44.70
CA ILE A 33 21.60 12.92 -44.17
C ILE A 33 21.21 11.89 -43.11
N LYS A 34 21.62 10.63 -43.29
CA LYS A 34 21.41 9.55 -42.31
C LYS A 34 22.44 9.63 -41.19
N VAL A 35 22.29 10.64 -40.35
CA VAL A 35 23.07 10.87 -39.13
C VAL A 35 22.10 11.43 -38.08
N PRO A 36 22.10 10.91 -36.84
CA PRO A 36 21.32 11.50 -35.75
C PRO A 36 21.73 12.95 -35.50
N VAL A 37 20.75 13.83 -35.25
CA VAL A 37 21.05 15.27 -35.05
C VAL A 37 21.93 15.51 -33.82
N GLU A 38 21.87 14.63 -32.82
CA GLU A 38 22.72 14.66 -31.64
C GLU A 38 24.21 14.41 -31.94
N ASP A 39 24.55 13.80 -33.08
CA ASP A 39 25.92 13.61 -33.53
C ASP A 39 26.46 14.79 -34.34
N VAL A 40 25.57 15.74 -34.70
CA VAL A 40 25.94 16.99 -35.36
C VAL A 40 26.52 17.95 -34.31
N GLN A 41 27.75 18.41 -34.56
CA GLN A 41 28.40 19.43 -33.73
C GLN A 41 27.92 20.83 -34.14
N GLU A 42 27.95 21.13 -35.43
CA GLU A 42 27.55 22.42 -35.98
C GLU A 42 27.19 22.30 -37.47
N VAL A 43 26.29 23.17 -37.93
CA VAL A 43 26.05 23.41 -39.35
C VAL A 43 26.43 24.84 -39.65
N THR A 44 27.41 25.03 -40.53
CA THR A 44 27.93 26.34 -40.93
C THR A 44 27.76 26.55 -42.43
N ARG A 45 27.98 27.78 -42.88
CA ARG A 45 27.91 28.15 -44.30
C ARG A 45 29.30 28.57 -44.76
N ASP A 46 29.76 28.01 -45.88
CA ASP A 46 30.96 28.45 -46.57
C ASP A 46 30.60 28.79 -48.03
N GLY A 47 30.52 30.09 -48.35
CA GLY A 47 30.04 30.55 -49.66
C GLY A 47 28.60 30.12 -49.96
N THR A 48 28.43 29.32 -51.01
CA THR A 48 27.14 28.69 -51.39
C THR A 48 26.95 27.31 -50.76
N SER A 49 27.96 26.76 -50.10
CA SER A 49 27.92 25.41 -49.54
C SER A 49 27.44 25.40 -48.09
N ALA A 50 26.70 24.35 -47.72
CA ALA A 50 26.41 24.02 -46.32
C ALA A 50 27.45 23.02 -45.81
N ILE A 51 28.02 23.30 -44.64
CA ILE A 51 29.06 22.50 -44.01
C ILE A 51 28.49 21.90 -42.72
N VAL A 52 28.31 20.59 -42.68
CA VAL A 52 27.86 19.87 -41.49
C VAL A 52 29.06 19.20 -40.85
N LYS A 53 29.40 19.61 -39.63
CA LYS A 53 30.50 19.02 -38.87
C LYS A 53 29.94 18.11 -37.79
N LEU A 54 30.41 16.87 -37.75
CA LEU A 54 30.00 15.88 -36.77
C LEU A 54 30.94 15.88 -35.57
N LYS A 55 30.44 15.44 -34.41
CA LYS A 55 31.22 15.36 -33.16
C LYS A 55 32.42 14.42 -33.24
N ASN A 56 32.40 13.46 -34.18
CA ASN A 56 33.50 12.55 -34.46
C ASN A 56 34.62 13.17 -35.33
N GLY A 57 34.45 14.42 -35.78
CA GLY A 57 35.41 15.14 -36.63
C GLY A 57 35.20 14.98 -38.14
N GLU A 58 34.26 14.14 -38.59
CA GLU A 58 33.87 14.08 -40.01
C GLU A 58 33.16 15.37 -40.42
N VAL A 59 33.44 15.85 -41.62
CA VAL A 59 32.83 17.04 -42.23
C VAL A 59 32.10 16.60 -43.49
N ILE A 60 30.86 17.04 -43.64
CA ILE A 60 30.01 16.84 -44.82
C ILE A 60 29.81 18.18 -45.51
N VAL A 61 30.07 18.23 -46.81
CA VAL A 61 29.94 19.45 -47.63
C VAL A 61 28.80 19.29 -48.63
N ILE A 62 27.82 20.18 -48.61
CA ILE A 62 26.75 20.23 -49.60
C ILE A 62 26.92 21.48 -50.46
N ASP A 63 27.46 21.30 -51.66
CA ASP A 63 27.70 22.37 -52.60
C ASP A 63 26.41 22.91 -53.21
N ASP A 64 26.37 24.24 -53.37
CA ASP A 64 25.27 25.03 -53.92
C ASP A 64 23.97 25.00 -53.10
N PHE A 65 24.03 24.58 -51.83
CA PHE A 65 22.88 24.56 -50.92
C PHE A 65 22.26 25.94 -50.68
N PHE A 66 23.08 26.98 -50.51
CA PHE A 66 22.66 28.36 -50.31
C PHE A 66 22.85 29.21 -51.57
N SER A 67 22.84 28.60 -52.76
CA SER A 67 22.98 29.33 -54.01
C SER A 67 21.83 30.32 -54.22
N THR A 68 22.17 31.51 -54.74
CA THR A 68 21.19 32.53 -55.15
C THR A 68 20.79 32.42 -56.63
N GLU A 69 21.51 31.58 -57.38
CA GLU A 69 21.16 31.15 -58.72
C GLU A 69 20.76 29.66 -58.66
N ALA A 70 19.85 29.20 -59.51
CA ALA A 70 19.33 27.83 -59.43
C ALA A 70 20.47 26.79 -59.28
N PRO A 71 20.42 25.88 -58.28
CA PRO A 71 19.28 25.61 -57.39
C PRO A 71 19.13 26.59 -56.22
N THR A 72 18.00 27.28 -56.19
CA THR A 72 17.51 28.00 -55.00
C THR A 72 16.52 27.09 -54.27
N ASP A 73 16.23 27.36 -53.00
CA ASP A 73 15.16 26.66 -52.25
C ASP A 73 15.47 25.21 -51.82
N ASN A 74 16.61 25.03 -51.12
CA ASN A 74 17.02 23.73 -50.59
C ASN A 74 16.68 23.57 -49.11
N SER A 75 16.43 22.33 -48.67
CA SER A 75 16.12 22.00 -47.28
C SER A 75 17.03 20.87 -46.78
N LEU A 76 17.45 20.93 -45.50
CA LEU A 76 18.35 19.96 -44.88
C LEU A 76 17.65 19.18 -43.78
N VAL A 77 17.66 17.85 -43.87
CA VAL A 77 17.00 16.95 -42.92
C VAL A 77 17.99 15.89 -42.42
N PHE A 78 17.96 15.62 -41.13
CA PHE A 78 18.71 14.56 -40.47
C PHE A 78 17.81 13.38 -40.15
N GLN A 79 18.30 12.16 -40.36
CA GLN A 79 17.60 10.92 -40.03
C GLN A 79 18.45 10.05 -39.10
N ASP A 80 17.87 9.62 -37.98
CA ASP A 80 18.52 8.65 -37.08
C ASP A 80 18.27 7.20 -37.51
N ASP A 81 18.93 6.24 -36.84
CA ASP A 81 18.81 4.81 -37.13
C ASP A 81 17.41 4.23 -36.88
N SER A 82 16.57 4.93 -36.11
CA SER A 82 15.17 4.55 -35.87
C SER A 82 14.23 5.07 -36.97
N GLY A 83 14.73 5.94 -37.86
CA GLY A 83 13.99 6.57 -38.94
C GLY A 83 13.39 7.92 -38.59
N LYS A 84 13.63 8.46 -37.38
CA LYS A 84 13.13 9.78 -36.95
C LYS A 84 13.78 10.88 -37.78
N LEU A 85 12.99 11.86 -38.18
CA LEU A 85 13.43 12.96 -39.04
C LEU A 85 13.49 14.29 -38.26
N ILE A 86 14.56 15.05 -38.46
CA ILE A 86 14.76 16.38 -37.88
C ILE A 86 15.10 17.37 -39.00
N TRP A 87 14.27 18.39 -39.20
CA TRP A 87 14.53 19.47 -40.15
C TRP A 87 15.41 20.56 -39.53
N ALA A 88 16.48 20.94 -40.24
CA ALA A 88 17.31 22.09 -39.90
C ALA A 88 16.79 23.34 -40.61
N GLN A 89 16.30 24.29 -39.83
CA GLN A 89 15.81 25.58 -40.26
C GLN A 89 16.91 26.64 -40.14
N PHE A 90 17.05 27.45 -41.19
CA PHE A 90 18.03 28.53 -41.25
C PHE A 90 17.26 29.86 -41.31
N THR A 91 17.43 30.71 -40.30
CA THR A 91 16.90 32.10 -40.34
C THR A 91 17.97 33.00 -40.95
N ASP A 92 17.62 33.79 -41.96
CA ASP A 92 18.60 34.55 -42.74
C ASP A 92 19.08 35.82 -42.02
N ALA A 93 20.39 36.04 -42.06
CA ALA A 93 20.99 37.37 -42.07
C ALA A 93 22.35 37.30 -42.79
N GLN A 94 22.31 37.29 -44.13
CA GLN A 94 23.31 37.75 -45.13
C GLN A 94 24.83 37.79 -44.77
N GLY A 95 25.36 36.85 -43.96
CA GLY A 95 26.77 36.79 -43.56
C GLY A 95 27.29 35.35 -43.37
N ALA A 96 28.61 35.20 -43.21
CA ALA A 96 29.33 33.92 -43.20
C ALA A 96 29.05 33.00 -41.98
N LEU A 97 28.16 33.39 -41.06
CA LEU A 97 27.79 32.59 -39.89
C LEU A 97 26.27 32.39 -39.87
N LEU A 98 25.84 31.12 -39.79
CA LEU A 98 24.46 30.75 -39.49
C LEU A 98 24.27 30.94 -37.98
N GLU A 99 23.87 32.14 -37.54
CA GLU A 99 23.82 32.46 -36.09
C GLU A 99 22.79 31.62 -35.32
N ASN A 100 21.74 31.11 -35.97
CA ASN A 100 20.76 30.21 -35.36
C ASN A 100 20.28 29.16 -36.37
N VAL A 101 20.69 27.90 -36.17
CA VAL A 101 20.06 26.74 -36.81
C VAL A 101 19.05 26.17 -35.82
N ALA A 102 17.77 26.25 -36.17
CA ALA A 102 16.71 25.64 -35.36
C ALA A 102 16.43 24.21 -35.86
N TYR A 103 16.26 23.28 -34.93
CA TYR A 103 15.99 21.88 -35.25
C TYR A 103 14.56 21.54 -34.86
N GLN A 104 13.75 21.13 -35.86
CA GLN A 104 12.35 20.78 -35.67
C GLN A 104 12.12 19.30 -36.01
N PRO A 105 11.56 18.49 -35.10
CA PRO A 105 11.11 17.14 -35.42
C PRO A 105 10.00 17.16 -36.46
N ILE A 106 10.06 16.21 -37.41
CA ILE A 106 9.08 16.07 -38.49
C ILE A 106 8.70 14.61 -38.67
N ASP A 107 7.45 14.34 -39.04
CA ASP A 107 6.98 12.97 -39.28
C ASP A 107 7.25 12.48 -40.72
N SER A 108 7.38 13.42 -41.67
CA SER A 108 7.70 13.14 -43.07
C SER A 108 8.41 14.33 -43.72
N ILE A 109 9.24 14.04 -44.74
CA ILE A 109 9.83 15.06 -45.61
C ILE A 109 8.84 15.59 -46.66
N ASP A 110 7.69 14.96 -46.86
CA ASP A 110 6.75 15.31 -47.94
C ASP A 110 6.41 16.81 -47.95
N PRO A 111 6.10 17.47 -46.81
CA PRO A 111 5.78 18.90 -46.81
C PRO A 111 6.95 19.77 -47.28
N LEU A 112 8.20 19.34 -47.07
CA LEU A 112 9.40 20.05 -47.51
C LEU A 112 9.65 19.92 -49.00
N LEU A 113 9.12 18.86 -49.64
CA LEU A 113 9.20 18.72 -51.09
C LEU A 113 8.36 19.78 -51.81
N TYR A 114 7.29 20.26 -51.18
CA TYR A 114 6.43 21.27 -51.75
C TYR A 114 6.78 22.70 -51.28
N ALA A 115 7.42 22.88 -50.11
CA ALA A 115 7.65 24.20 -49.49
C ALA A 115 8.76 25.03 -50.14
N SER A 116 8.57 26.35 -50.12
CA SER A 116 9.55 27.33 -50.58
C SER A 116 10.31 28.02 -49.45
N ASN A 117 11.59 28.32 -49.67
CA ASN A 117 12.46 29.01 -48.71
C ASN A 117 11.88 30.40 -48.39
N GLY A 118 11.25 30.50 -47.22
CA GLY A 118 10.46 31.66 -46.77
C GLY A 118 9.25 31.25 -45.93
N ASP A 119 8.78 30.01 -46.07
CA ASP A 119 7.69 29.47 -45.26
C ASP A 119 8.22 29.04 -43.89
N SER A 120 7.87 29.82 -42.85
CA SER A 120 8.23 29.50 -41.46
C SER A 120 7.60 28.22 -40.92
N SER A 121 6.65 27.62 -41.66
CA SER A 121 6.10 26.29 -41.40
C SER A 121 5.49 25.65 -42.67
N PRO A 122 6.16 24.65 -43.28
CA PRO A 122 5.63 23.81 -44.36
C PRO A 122 4.33 23.07 -44.01
N TRP A 123 4.00 22.95 -42.72
CA TRP A 123 2.84 22.20 -42.24
C TRP A 123 1.55 23.04 -42.20
N ALA A 124 1.61 24.32 -42.56
CA ALA A 124 0.43 25.18 -42.61
C ALA A 124 -0.56 24.83 -43.76
N TRP A 125 -0.17 23.96 -44.71
CA TRP A 125 -0.91 23.74 -45.96
C TRP A 125 -0.99 22.27 -46.42
N ALA A 126 -0.43 21.33 -45.66
CA ALA A 126 -0.44 19.89 -45.99
C ALA A 126 -1.71 19.13 -45.56
N ALA A 127 -2.75 19.82 -45.07
CA ALA A 127 -4.02 19.22 -44.71
C ALA A 127 -5.04 19.28 -45.87
N ILE A 128 -4.75 18.56 -46.97
CA ILE A 128 -5.78 18.20 -47.96
C ILE A 128 -5.82 16.67 -48.04
N PRO A 129 -6.88 16.00 -47.58
CA PRO A 129 -7.05 14.58 -47.85
C PRO A 129 -7.43 14.40 -49.33
N VAL A 130 -6.58 13.71 -50.09
CA VAL A 130 -6.91 13.21 -51.42
C VAL A 130 -7.82 11.99 -51.23
N THR A 131 -9.14 12.19 -51.35
CA THR A 131 -10.05 11.06 -51.54
C THR A 131 -9.98 10.60 -52.98
N THR A 132 -9.96 9.28 -53.13
CA THR A 132 -9.80 8.51 -54.36
C THR A 132 -10.71 9.01 -55.49
N GLY A 133 -10.10 9.61 -56.53
CA GLY A 133 -10.69 9.77 -57.86
C GLY A 133 -11.21 11.17 -58.19
N GLY A 134 -10.44 11.95 -58.95
CA GLY A 134 -10.97 13.07 -59.73
C GLY A 134 -10.07 14.31 -59.81
N ILE A 135 -9.25 14.38 -60.86
CA ILE A 135 -8.81 15.60 -61.58
C ILE A 135 -8.30 16.77 -60.74
N LEU A 136 -6.97 16.94 -60.76
CA LEU A 136 -6.22 18.13 -60.34
C LEU A 136 -6.82 19.41 -60.96
N TRP A 137 -7.27 20.35 -60.12
CA TRP A 137 -7.37 21.76 -60.49
C TRP A 137 -6.23 22.52 -59.82
N TRP A 138 -5.16 22.76 -60.58
CA TRP A 138 -4.16 23.76 -60.24
C TRP A 138 -4.71 25.16 -60.56
N ALA A 139 -4.80 26.02 -59.56
CA ALA A 139 -4.92 27.46 -59.78
C ALA A 139 -3.57 28.13 -59.44
N HIS A 140 -2.80 28.44 -60.48
CA HIS A 140 -1.83 29.53 -60.44
C HIS A 140 -2.55 30.81 -60.02
N GLN A 141 -2.11 31.45 -58.93
CA GLN A 141 -2.62 32.75 -58.53
C GLN A 141 -2.12 33.82 -59.50
N HIS A 142 -2.96 34.17 -60.48
CA HIS A 142 -2.98 35.54 -60.97
C HIS A 142 -3.97 36.33 -60.13
N ASN A 143 -3.44 37.36 -59.47
CA ASN A 143 -4.10 38.45 -58.77
C ASN A 143 -5.48 38.79 -59.36
N SER A 144 -6.56 38.26 -58.76
CA SER A 144 -7.94 38.64 -59.04
C SER A 144 -8.71 38.72 -57.73
N LYS A 145 -9.28 39.91 -57.48
CA LYS A 145 -10.13 40.22 -56.34
C LYS A 145 -11.48 39.51 -56.52
N ASP A 146 -11.60 38.31 -55.96
CA ASP A 146 -12.89 37.69 -55.62
C ASP A 146 -12.66 36.83 -54.37
N SER A 147 -12.71 37.50 -53.22
CA SER A 147 -12.71 36.86 -51.90
C SER A 147 -14.14 36.89 -51.42
N ASP A 148 -14.96 35.88 -51.75
CA ASP A 148 -16.26 35.63 -51.11
C ASP A 148 -16.86 34.27 -51.54
N ASN A 149 -16.10 33.15 -51.43
CA ASN A 149 -16.68 31.81 -51.18
C ASN A 149 -15.60 30.69 -51.07
N GLN A 150 -14.70 30.78 -50.08
CA GLN A 150 -13.96 29.57 -49.68
C GLN A 150 -14.79 28.85 -48.61
N PRO A 151 -15.15 27.56 -48.76
CA PRO A 151 -15.82 26.81 -47.70
C PRO A 151 -14.98 26.88 -46.43
N ALA A 152 -15.62 27.22 -45.31
CA ALA A 152 -14.93 27.29 -44.02
C ALA A 152 -14.27 25.94 -43.72
N GLN A 153 -12.96 25.97 -43.47
CA GLN A 153 -12.18 24.77 -43.16
C GLN A 153 -12.60 24.24 -41.78
N PRO A 154 -12.78 22.91 -41.61
CA PRO A 154 -13.07 22.33 -40.31
C PRO A 154 -12.01 22.71 -39.26
N PRO A 155 -12.40 22.86 -37.98
CA PRO A 155 -11.45 23.05 -36.90
C PRO A 155 -10.41 21.94 -36.86
N ALA A 156 -9.19 22.27 -36.41
CA ALA A 156 -8.16 21.27 -36.19
C ALA A 156 -8.63 20.22 -35.17
N THR A 157 -8.28 18.96 -35.41
CA THR A 157 -8.52 17.87 -34.47
C THR A 157 -7.78 18.15 -33.15
N PRO A 158 -8.44 18.02 -31.99
CA PRO A 158 -7.78 18.17 -30.70
C PRO A 158 -6.64 17.15 -30.54
N THR A 159 -5.50 17.57 -30.00
CA THR A 159 -4.34 16.69 -29.76
C THR A 159 -4.18 16.30 -28.29
N THR A 160 -4.98 16.87 -27.40
CA THR A 160 -5.03 16.57 -25.96
C THR A 160 -6.32 15.85 -25.63
N ALA A 161 -6.23 14.87 -24.73
CA ALA A 161 -7.41 14.23 -24.18
C ALA A 161 -8.16 15.17 -23.22
N ALA A 162 -9.42 14.85 -22.90
CA ALA A 162 -10.14 15.54 -21.83
C ALA A 162 -9.53 15.18 -20.46
N ILE A 163 -9.85 15.96 -19.43
CA ILE A 163 -9.53 15.64 -18.04
C ILE A 163 -10.82 15.20 -17.36
N ILE A 164 -10.81 13.98 -16.81
CA ILE A 164 -11.92 13.42 -16.04
C ILE A 164 -11.64 13.70 -14.56
N THR A 165 -12.62 14.25 -13.84
CA THR A 165 -12.50 14.56 -12.40
C THR A 165 -13.67 13.95 -11.64
N ASP A 166 -13.34 13.16 -10.64
CA ASP A 166 -14.25 12.67 -9.61
C ASP A 166 -14.46 13.78 -8.57
N ASP A 167 -15.70 14.21 -8.38
CA ASP A 167 -16.07 15.19 -7.36
C ASP A 167 -16.92 14.61 -6.21
N LYS A 168 -16.98 13.29 -6.11
CA LYS A 168 -17.75 12.56 -5.10
C LYS A 168 -16.83 11.94 -4.03
N GLU A 169 -17.13 12.21 -2.77
CA GLU A 169 -16.43 11.58 -1.66
C GLU A 169 -16.66 10.04 -1.64
N PRO A 170 -15.70 9.24 -1.12
CA PRO A 170 -14.53 9.65 -0.36
C PRO A 170 -13.25 9.90 -1.17
N ILE A 171 -13.21 9.53 -2.45
CA ILE A 171 -12.04 9.71 -3.32
C ILE A 171 -12.38 10.77 -4.36
N THR A 172 -11.80 11.96 -4.23
CA THR A 172 -11.99 13.06 -5.20
C THR A 172 -10.70 13.39 -5.92
N GLY A 173 -10.81 13.95 -7.12
CA GLY A 173 -9.67 14.40 -7.93
C GLY A 173 -9.68 13.86 -9.36
N GLU A 174 -8.56 14.03 -10.05
CA GLU A 174 -8.43 13.59 -11.45
C GLU A 174 -8.41 12.06 -11.56
N VAL A 175 -9.30 11.53 -12.42
CA VAL A 175 -9.32 10.12 -12.81
C VAL A 175 -8.39 9.95 -14.01
N LYS A 176 -7.22 9.35 -13.76
CA LYS A 176 -6.21 9.11 -14.79
C LYS A 176 -6.65 8.00 -15.76
N GLN A 177 -5.92 7.87 -16.87
CA GLN A 177 -6.08 6.75 -17.80
C GLN A 177 -6.10 5.39 -17.08
N GLY A 178 -7.12 4.58 -17.33
CA GLY A 178 -7.36 3.29 -16.68
C GLY A 178 -7.82 3.39 -15.22
N GLY A 179 -8.14 4.59 -14.73
CA GLY A 179 -8.60 4.83 -13.37
C GLY A 179 -10.02 4.34 -13.11
N VAL A 180 -10.42 4.41 -11.84
CA VAL A 180 -11.76 4.07 -11.35
C VAL A 180 -12.35 5.25 -10.59
N THR A 181 -13.67 5.41 -10.63
CA THR A 181 -14.40 6.49 -9.92
C THR A 181 -15.72 5.97 -9.40
N ASN A 182 -16.14 6.45 -8.23
CA ASN A 182 -17.48 6.19 -7.70
C ASN A 182 -18.52 7.24 -8.10
N ASP A 183 -18.11 8.25 -8.88
CA ASP A 183 -18.97 9.28 -9.42
C ASP A 183 -19.48 8.86 -10.81
N PRO A 184 -20.79 8.62 -10.98
CA PRO A 184 -21.35 8.33 -12.29
C PRO A 184 -21.56 9.60 -13.13
N THR A 185 -21.24 10.79 -12.61
CA THR A 185 -21.36 12.08 -13.31
C THR A 185 -20.06 12.89 -13.26
N PRO A 186 -18.91 12.30 -13.62
CA PRO A 186 -17.61 12.97 -13.45
C PRO A 186 -17.55 14.25 -14.27
N ALA A 187 -16.85 15.26 -13.76
CA ALA A 187 -16.61 16.48 -14.50
C ALA A 187 -15.59 16.22 -15.62
N ILE A 188 -16.00 16.49 -16.86
CA ILE A 188 -15.19 16.34 -18.06
C ILE A 188 -14.77 17.74 -18.51
N THR A 189 -13.47 18.02 -18.43
CA THR A 189 -12.94 19.36 -18.71
C THR A 189 -11.84 19.34 -19.76
N GLY A 190 -11.58 20.50 -20.35
CA GLY A 190 -10.46 20.66 -21.27
C GLY A 190 -10.14 22.11 -21.57
N SER A 191 -9.10 22.31 -22.38
CA SER A 191 -8.62 23.64 -22.76
C SER A 191 -8.03 23.65 -24.17
N GLY A 192 -7.65 24.82 -24.66
CA GLY A 192 -6.95 24.96 -25.95
C GLY A 192 -7.87 25.04 -27.17
N ALA A 193 -9.19 25.12 -26.96
CA ALA A 193 -10.16 25.35 -28.03
C ALA A 193 -10.47 26.84 -28.21
N THR A 194 -10.89 27.23 -29.41
CA THR A 194 -11.23 28.64 -29.70
C THR A 194 -12.49 29.07 -28.94
N PRO A 195 -12.49 30.22 -28.24
CA PRO A 195 -13.68 30.74 -27.55
C PRO A 195 -14.93 30.82 -28.43
N GLY A 196 -16.09 30.46 -27.88
CA GLY A 196 -17.37 30.48 -28.58
C GLY A 196 -17.62 29.30 -29.52
N THR A 197 -16.66 28.40 -29.70
CA THR A 197 -16.89 27.11 -30.38
C THR A 197 -17.65 26.14 -29.47
N THR A 198 -18.26 25.11 -30.06
CA THR A 198 -19.00 24.07 -29.34
C THR A 198 -18.19 22.80 -29.22
N ILE A 199 -18.05 22.27 -28.01
CA ILE A 199 -17.47 20.96 -27.73
C ILE A 199 -18.59 19.92 -27.70
N THR A 200 -18.48 18.84 -28.47
CA THR A 200 -19.37 17.67 -28.35
C THR A 200 -18.60 16.52 -27.70
N ILE A 201 -19.15 15.95 -26.63
CA ILE A 201 -18.53 14.90 -25.84
C ILE A 201 -19.18 13.56 -26.19
N TYR A 202 -18.34 12.53 -26.34
CA TYR A 202 -18.74 11.18 -26.69
C TYR A 202 -18.17 10.18 -25.67
N ASP A 203 -18.92 9.12 -25.41
CA ASP A 203 -18.47 7.88 -24.77
C ASP A 203 -18.50 6.77 -25.83
N GLY A 204 -17.31 6.36 -26.27
CA GLY A 204 -17.11 5.62 -27.52
C GLY A 204 -17.71 6.36 -28.73
N ASP A 205 -18.81 5.81 -29.26
CA ASP A 205 -19.58 6.41 -30.36
C ASP A 205 -20.88 7.10 -29.92
N THR A 206 -21.25 6.97 -28.64
CA THR A 206 -22.47 7.56 -28.11
C THR A 206 -22.23 9.00 -27.71
N LYS A 207 -22.99 9.94 -28.28
CA LYS A 207 -22.94 11.35 -27.86
C LYS A 207 -23.56 11.51 -26.47
N LEU A 208 -22.77 12.00 -25.52
CA LEU A 208 -23.24 12.33 -24.16
C LEU A 208 -23.89 13.72 -24.11
N GLY A 209 -23.34 14.68 -24.84
CA GLY A 209 -23.82 16.05 -24.81
C GLY A 209 -22.86 17.03 -25.46
N SER A 210 -23.06 18.31 -25.17
CA SER A 210 -22.18 19.37 -25.68
C SER A 210 -22.14 20.55 -24.72
N THR A 211 -21.04 21.29 -24.76
CA THR A 211 -20.81 22.53 -24.01
C THR A 211 -20.16 23.58 -24.91
N THR A 212 -20.10 24.83 -24.47
CA THR A 212 -19.44 25.92 -25.22
C THR A 212 -18.10 26.28 -24.59
N VAL A 213 -17.12 26.64 -25.41
CA VAL A 213 -15.81 27.10 -24.94
C VAL A 213 -15.90 28.53 -24.41
N GLY A 214 -15.45 28.73 -23.18
CA GLY A 214 -15.40 30.03 -22.51
C GLY A 214 -14.38 30.99 -23.14
N SER A 215 -14.43 32.26 -22.72
CA SER A 215 -13.53 33.31 -23.21
C SER A 215 -12.05 33.07 -22.90
N ASP A 216 -11.77 32.24 -21.89
CA ASP A 216 -10.42 31.83 -21.48
C ASP A 216 -9.91 30.58 -22.22
N GLY A 217 -10.68 30.08 -23.20
CA GLY A 217 -10.33 28.89 -23.97
C GLY A 217 -10.53 27.57 -23.23
N LYS A 218 -11.19 27.59 -22.05
CA LYS A 218 -11.54 26.40 -21.27
C LYS A 218 -12.99 26.00 -21.47
N TRP A 219 -13.29 24.74 -21.19
CA TRP A 219 -14.64 24.21 -21.22
C TRP A 219 -14.81 23.15 -20.12
N SER A 220 -16.06 22.98 -19.69
CA SER A 220 -16.46 21.98 -18.71
C SER A 220 -17.82 21.41 -19.11
N PHE A 221 -17.96 20.10 -18.91
CA PHE A 221 -19.18 19.34 -19.15
C PHE A 221 -19.37 18.33 -18.03
N THR A 222 -20.57 18.30 -17.46
CA THR A 222 -21.01 17.27 -16.51
C THR A 222 -22.14 16.50 -17.18
N PRO A 223 -22.07 15.16 -17.26
CA PRO A 223 -23.17 14.35 -17.78
C PRO A 223 -24.48 14.63 -17.03
N SER A 224 -25.55 14.92 -17.76
CA SER A 224 -26.88 15.13 -17.17
C SER A 224 -27.61 13.81 -16.88
N THR A 225 -27.21 12.75 -17.56
CA THR A 225 -27.61 11.37 -17.28
C THR A 225 -26.39 10.66 -16.71
N PRO A 226 -26.51 10.02 -15.53
CA PRO A 226 -25.41 9.25 -14.96
C PRO A 226 -24.91 8.19 -15.93
N LEU A 227 -23.59 8.10 -16.06
CA LEU A 227 -22.89 7.01 -16.71
C LEU A 227 -23.19 5.71 -15.93
N THR A 228 -23.33 4.61 -16.65
CA THR A 228 -23.59 3.28 -16.05
C THR A 228 -22.29 2.65 -15.59
N ASP A 229 -22.30 1.85 -14.53
CA ASP A 229 -21.12 1.08 -14.12
C ASP A 229 -20.47 0.30 -15.28
N GLY A 230 -19.15 0.34 -15.36
CA GLY A 230 -18.34 -0.28 -16.40
C GLY A 230 -17.31 0.67 -17.02
N ASN A 231 -16.64 0.17 -18.07
CA ASN A 231 -15.63 0.92 -18.80
C ASN A 231 -16.25 2.00 -19.69
N HIS A 232 -15.67 3.19 -19.66
CA HIS A 232 -15.98 4.34 -20.51
C HIS A 232 -14.75 4.77 -21.30
N ASP A 233 -14.99 5.36 -22.47
CA ASP A 233 -13.94 5.85 -23.36
C ASP A 233 -14.30 7.25 -23.88
N ILE A 234 -13.82 8.29 -23.19
CA ILE A 234 -14.26 9.65 -23.45
C ILE A 234 -13.41 10.32 -24.53
N THR A 235 -14.10 10.83 -25.54
CA THR A 235 -13.53 11.69 -26.59
C THR A 235 -14.36 12.94 -26.78
N TYR A 236 -13.81 13.96 -27.43
CA TYR A 236 -14.57 15.14 -27.83
C TYR A 236 -14.19 15.64 -29.22
N THR A 237 -15.13 16.35 -29.85
CA THR A 237 -14.93 17.10 -31.10
C THR A 237 -15.17 18.59 -30.87
N VAL A 238 -14.64 19.43 -31.75
CA VAL A 238 -14.85 20.89 -31.76
C VAL A 238 -15.64 21.26 -33.00
N LYS A 239 -16.72 22.01 -32.80
CA LYS A 239 -17.55 22.57 -33.88
C LYS A 239 -17.43 24.09 -33.89
N ASP A 240 -17.01 24.66 -35.01
CA ASP A 240 -16.93 26.11 -35.18
C ASP A 240 -18.31 26.78 -35.26
N THR A 241 -18.31 28.11 -35.29
CA THR A 241 -19.53 28.92 -35.44
C THR A 241 -20.15 28.84 -36.84
N ALA A 242 -19.39 28.37 -37.84
CA ALA A 242 -19.88 28.12 -39.20
C ALA A 242 -20.55 26.74 -39.34
N GLY A 243 -20.38 25.86 -38.35
CA GLY A 243 -20.97 24.54 -38.27
C GLY A 243 -20.07 23.38 -38.71
N ASN A 244 -18.79 23.61 -38.99
CA ASN A 244 -17.84 22.54 -39.33
C ASN A 244 -17.30 21.85 -38.08
N GLU A 245 -17.09 20.54 -38.13
CA GLU A 245 -16.68 19.71 -36.99
C GLU A 245 -15.30 19.06 -37.22
N SER A 246 -14.48 19.00 -36.17
CA SER A 246 -13.15 18.39 -36.18
C SER A 246 -13.20 16.85 -36.12
N GLY A 247 -12.03 16.20 -36.18
CA GLY A 247 -11.87 14.82 -35.68
C GLY A 247 -12.00 14.74 -34.15
N LYS A 248 -12.09 13.51 -33.62
CA LYS A 248 -12.11 13.22 -32.17
C LYS A 248 -10.72 13.42 -31.54
N SER A 249 -10.69 13.89 -30.30
CA SER A 249 -9.49 13.93 -29.44
C SER A 249 -8.92 12.52 -29.19
N PRO A 250 -7.68 12.40 -28.65
CA PRO A 250 -7.27 11.19 -27.94
C PRO A 250 -8.30 10.82 -26.86
N ALA A 251 -8.44 9.53 -26.63
CA ALA A 251 -9.47 8.99 -25.75
C ALA A 251 -8.92 8.77 -24.33
N VAL A 252 -9.77 9.01 -23.32
CA VAL A 252 -9.49 8.68 -21.92
C VAL A 252 -10.34 7.51 -21.50
N ASP A 253 -9.71 6.37 -21.23
CA ASP A 253 -10.38 5.22 -20.65
C ASP A 253 -10.40 5.31 -19.12
N PHE A 254 -11.56 5.03 -18.52
CA PHE A 254 -11.74 4.87 -17.08
C PHE A 254 -12.94 3.97 -16.80
N THR A 255 -13.12 3.57 -15.55
CA THR A 255 -14.25 2.74 -15.12
C THR A 255 -15.10 3.52 -14.12
N VAL A 256 -16.41 3.57 -14.34
CA VAL A 256 -17.37 3.97 -13.31
C VAL A 256 -17.72 2.73 -12.51
N ASP A 257 -17.59 2.80 -11.20
CA ASP A 257 -18.02 1.75 -10.28
C ASP A 257 -18.73 2.41 -9.10
N THR A 258 -20.06 2.35 -9.10
CA THR A 258 -20.89 2.90 -8.02
C THR A 258 -21.37 1.83 -7.04
N THR A 259 -20.91 0.59 -7.21
CA THR A 259 -21.41 -0.56 -6.48
C THR A 259 -20.50 -0.88 -5.31
N ALA A 260 -21.01 -0.67 -4.09
CA ALA A 260 -20.30 -1.08 -2.89
C ALA A 260 -20.03 -2.60 -2.83
N PRO A 261 -18.91 -3.02 -2.23
CA PRO A 261 -18.69 -4.42 -1.88
C PRO A 261 -19.84 -4.97 -1.04
N ALA A 262 -20.04 -6.29 -1.12
CA ALA A 262 -21.00 -6.97 -0.26
C ALA A 262 -20.63 -6.75 1.22
N THR A 263 -21.64 -6.52 2.05
CA THR A 263 -21.45 -6.44 3.51
C THR A 263 -20.79 -7.73 4.01
N PRO A 264 -19.68 -7.66 4.74
CA PRO A 264 -19.07 -8.85 5.33
C PRO A 264 -20.06 -9.58 6.25
N ASP A 265 -20.16 -10.90 6.09
CA ASP A 265 -21.13 -11.74 6.82
C ASP A 265 -20.55 -12.40 8.08
N THR A 266 -19.24 -12.28 8.29
CA THR A 266 -18.54 -12.81 9.48
C THR A 266 -17.90 -11.71 10.30
N ALA A 267 -18.01 -11.83 11.63
CA ALA A 267 -17.22 -11.04 12.58
C ALA A 267 -15.72 -11.23 12.35
N PRO A 268 -14.87 -10.24 12.72
CA PRO A 268 -13.43 -10.45 12.70
C PRO A 268 -13.01 -11.44 13.80
N ALA A 269 -11.83 -12.04 13.64
CA ALA A 269 -11.21 -12.86 14.67
C ALA A 269 -10.23 -12.02 15.49
N GLY A 270 -10.21 -12.22 16.81
CA GLY A 270 -9.25 -11.61 17.73
C GLY A 270 -8.32 -12.67 18.32
N THR A 271 -7.07 -12.32 18.56
CA THR A 271 -6.08 -13.16 19.26
C THR A 271 -5.38 -12.34 20.32
N ASP A 272 -5.34 -12.87 21.54
CA ASP A 272 -4.51 -12.41 22.65
C ASP A 272 -3.12 -13.03 22.47
N ASP A 273 -2.09 -12.18 22.37
CA ASP A 273 -0.69 -12.60 22.29
C ASP A 273 0.13 -12.27 23.57
N GLN A 274 -0.54 -11.89 24.65
CA GLN A 274 0.05 -11.51 25.93
C GLN A 274 -0.17 -12.56 27.02
N ALA A 275 0.93 -13.18 27.47
CA ALA A 275 0.91 -14.07 28.64
C ALA A 275 0.26 -13.38 29.88
N PRO A 276 -0.46 -14.12 30.74
CA PRO A 276 -0.37 -15.58 30.90
C PRO A 276 -1.39 -16.41 30.12
N ILE A 277 -2.46 -15.81 29.61
CA ILE A 277 -3.44 -16.50 28.76
C ILE A 277 -3.23 -16.00 27.34
N VAL A 278 -2.89 -16.88 26.40
CA VAL A 278 -2.70 -16.52 24.99
C VAL A 278 -3.60 -17.39 24.11
N GLY A 279 -4.01 -16.84 22.97
CA GLY A 279 -4.80 -17.57 21.97
C GLY A 279 -6.03 -16.80 21.49
N PRO A 280 -7.00 -17.48 20.87
CA PRO A 280 -8.15 -16.82 20.26
C PRO A 280 -9.06 -16.19 21.31
N ILE A 281 -9.46 -14.95 21.07
CA ILE A 281 -10.48 -14.25 21.87
C ILE A 281 -11.85 -14.71 21.38
N THR A 282 -12.61 -15.33 22.28
CA THR A 282 -13.99 -15.75 22.00
C THR A 282 -14.97 -14.65 22.33
N SER A 283 -16.07 -14.53 21.59
CA SER A 283 -17.06 -13.50 21.90
C SER A 283 -17.62 -13.66 23.32
N GLY A 284 -17.57 -12.59 24.09
CA GLY A 284 -17.98 -12.51 25.49
C GLY A 284 -16.89 -12.86 26.51
N SER A 285 -15.66 -13.21 26.10
CA SER A 285 -14.55 -13.43 27.02
C SER A 285 -13.83 -12.14 27.41
N SER A 286 -12.93 -12.25 28.39
CA SER A 286 -11.97 -11.20 28.76
C SER A 286 -10.57 -11.53 28.24
N THR A 287 -9.75 -10.50 28.02
CA THR A 287 -8.35 -10.58 27.58
C THR A 287 -7.49 -9.62 28.41
N ASN A 288 -6.26 -10.02 28.74
CA ASN A 288 -5.29 -9.13 29.38
C ASN A 288 -4.43 -8.36 28.37
N ASP A 289 -4.54 -8.71 27.09
CA ASP A 289 -3.96 -7.96 25.97
C ASP A 289 -4.87 -6.79 25.56
N ASN A 290 -4.34 -5.57 25.66
CA ASN A 290 -5.03 -4.34 25.25
C ASN A 290 -4.66 -3.88 23.83
N THR A 291 -3.88 -4.68 23.10
CA THR A 291 -3.52 -4.51 21.70
C THR A 291 -3.76 -5.79 20.89
N PRO A 292 -4.95 -6.41 20.99
CA PRO A 292 -5.18 -7.72 20.39
C PRO A 292 -4.97 -7.72 18.88
N LEU A 293 -4.44 -8.82 18.35
CA LEU A 293 -4.33 -9.03 16.91
C LEU A 293 -5.72 -9.33 16.33
N ILE A 294 -6.24 -8.41 15.52
CA ILE A 294 -7.50 -8.55 14.80
C ILE A 294 -7.23 -9.03 13.38
N SER A 295 -8.04 -9.95 12.87
CA SER A 295 -7.86 -10.54 11.54
C SER A 295 -9.17 -10.92 10.87
N GLY A 296 -9.13 -11.10 9.56
CA GLY A 296 -10.27 -11.55 8.78
C GLY A 296 -9.90 -11.86 7.33
N THR A 297 -10.93 -11.99 6.51
CA THR A 297 -10.84 -12.22 5.06
C THR A 297 -11.58 -11.15 4.27
N GLY A 298 -11.26 -10.99 2.99
CA GLY A 298 -11.93 -10.04 2.09
C GLY A 298 -11.48 -10.20 0.64
N THR A 299 -11.89 -9.29 -0.25
CA THR A 299 -11.39 -9.29 -1.64
C THR A 299 -10.02 -8.62 -1.70
N ALA A 300 -9.06 -9.25 -2.37
CA ALA A 300 -7.70 -8.71 -2.48
C ALA A 300 -7.69 -7.27 -3.02
N GLY A 301 -6.94 -6.39 -2.38
CA GLY A 301 -6.83 -4.97 -2.74
C GLY A 301 -7.88 -4.05 -2.11
N GLU A 302 -8.97 -4.58 -1.54
CA GLU A 302 -9.91 -3.77 -0.76
C GLU A 302 -9.24 -3.21 0.50
N VAL A 303 -9.70 -2.03 0.92
CA VAL A 303 -9.29 -1.41 2.18
C VAL A 303 -10.30 -1.79 3.25
N ILE A 304 -9.83 -2.39 4.34
CA ILE A 304 -10.64 -2.71 5.51
C ILE A 304 -10.53 -1.56 6.51
N THR A 305 -11.66 -1.03 6.96
CA THR A 305 -11.71 -0.09 8.08
C THR A 305 -12.23 -0.79 9.33
N ILE A 306 -11.44 -0.78 10.41
CA ILE A 306 -11.76 -1.44 11.67
C ILE A 306 -12.33 -0.42 12.65
N TYR A 307 -13.39 -0.81 13.35
CA TYR A 307 -14.10 0.00 14.33
C TYR A 307 -14.22 -0.72 15.67
N ASP A 308 -14.23 0.06 16.74
CA ASP A 308 -14.75 -0.33 18.05
C ASP A 308 -16.06 0.45 18.29
N GLY A 309 -17.18 -0.26 18.21
CA GLY A 309 -18.50 0.36 18.09
C GLY A 309 -18.59 1.28 16.87
N SER A 310 -18.68 2.59 17.11
CA SER A 310 -18.68 3.62 16.06
C SER A 310 -17.32 4.29 15.85
N THR A 311 -16.35 4.03 16.72
CA THR A 311 -15.03 4.68 16.69
C THR A 311 -14.12 3.96 15.72
N LYS A 312 -13.60 4.65 14.71
CA LYS A 312 -12.59 4.10 13.79
C LYS A 312 -11.27 3.90 14.53
N LEU A 313 -10.78 2.67 14.56
CA LEU A 313 -9.47 2.31 15.12
C LEU A 313 -8.35 2.50 14.09
N GLY A 314 -8.63 2.16 12.84
CA GLY A 314 -7.63 2.23 11.78
C GLY A 314 -8.07 1.54 10.50
N THR A 315 -7.12 1.34 9.60
CA THR A 315 -7.33 0.67 8.31
C THR A 315 -6.21 -0.31 8.01
N THR A 316 -6.52 -1.31 7.22
CA THR A 316 -5.53 -2.24 6.63
C THR A 316 -5.99 -2.60 5.22
N THR A 317 -5.15 -3.28 4.44
CA THR A 317 -5.49 -3.71 3.08
C THR A 317 -5.55 -5.23 3.03
N VAL A 318 -6.50 -5.77 2.28
CA VAL A 318 -6.58 -7.21 2.04
C VAL A 318 -5.43 -7.64 1.12
N GLY A 319 -4.62 -8.59 1.59
CA GLY A 319 -3.53 -9.19 0.83
C GLY A 319 -4.02 -10.00 -0.36
N SER A 320 -3.09 -10.36 -1.25
CA SER A 320 -3.38 -11.19 -2.43
C SER A 320 -3.90 -12.59 -2.11
N ASP A 321 -3.71 -13.05 -0.87
CA ASP A 321 -4.23 -14.32 -0.35
C ASP A 321 -5.65 -14.20 0.22
N GLY A 322 -6.28 -13.02 0.11
CA GLY A 322 -7.63 -12.76 0.60
C GLY A 322 -7.72 -12.56 2.11
N LYS A 323 -6.60 -12.33 2.79
CA LYS A 323 -6.53 -12.15 4.25
C LYS A 323 -6.06 -10.76 4.63
N TRP A 324 -6.42 -10.33 5.83
CA TRP A 324 -5.95 -9.09 6.42
C TRP A 324 -5.75 -9.24 7.92
N THR A 325 -4.85 -8.42 8.46
CA THR A 325 -4.57 -8.31 9.89
C THR A 325 -4.45 -6.86 10.30
N PHE A 326 -4.80 -6.56 11.55
CA PHE A 326 -4.73 -5.26 12.16
C PHE A 326 -4.39 -5.39 13.64
N THR A 327 -3.39 -4.65 14.10
CA THR A 327 -3.08 -4.50 15.53
C THR A 327 -3.28 -3.03 15.89
N PRO A 328 -4.09 -2.70 16.92
CA PRO A 328 -4.24 -1.32 17.38
C PRO A 328 -2.87 -0.69 17.69
N SER A 329 -2.57 0.48 17.10
CA SER A 329 -1.33 1.21 17.41
C SER A 329 -1.38 1.92 18.76
N THR A 330 -2.60 2.19 19.23
CA THR A 330 -2.88 2.75 20.54
C THR A 330 -3.57 1.66 21.36
N PRO A 331 -3.08 1.33 22.56
CA PRO A 331 -3.75 0.41 23.46
C PRO A 331 -5.20 0.81 23.68
N LEU A 332 -6.09 -0.17 23.57
CA LEU A 332 -7.48 -0.03 23.94
C LEU A 332 -7.58 0.09 25.47
N VAL A 333 -8.59 0.80 25.96
CA VAL A 333 -8.78 1.00 27.40
C VAL A 333 -9.51 -0.19 28.02
N ASP A 334 -9.32 -0.45 29.31
CA ASP A 334 -10.11 -1.48 29.99
C ASP A 334 -11.62 -1.21 29.89
N GLY A 335 -12.39 -2.28 29.69
CA GLY A 335 -13.83 -2.23 29.50
C GLY A 335 -14.32 -3.10 28.34
N ASP A 336 -15.60 -2.94 28.01
CA ASP A 336 -16.25 -3.69 26.94
C ASP A 336 -15.93 -3.08 25.56
N HIS A 337 -15.60 -3.95 24.61
CA HIS A 337 -15.30 -3.63 23.22
C HIS A 337 -16.19 -4.42 22.27
N SER A 338 -16.49 -3.82 21.12
CA SER A 338 -17.32 -4.42 20.07
C SER A 338 -16.69 -4.16 18.70
N ILE A 339 -15.83 -5.08 18.28
CA ILE A 339 -14.99 -4.89 17.09
C ILE A 339 -15.72 -5.33 15.83
N GLY A 340 -15.90 -4.42 14.90
CA GLY A 340 -16.45 -4.68 13.57
C GLY A 340 -15.63 -4.01 12.47
N TYR A 341 -15.94 -4.30 11.22
CA TYR A 341 -15.24 -3.69 10.08
C TYR A 341 -16.14 -3.46 8.87
N THR A 342 -15.67 -2.59 7.98
CA THR A 342 -16.21 -2.39 6.62
C THR A 342 -15.12 -2.69 5.60
N ALA A 343 -15.50 -2.95 4.36
CA ALA A 343 -14.61 -3.04 3.21
C ALA A 343 -14.88 -1.89 2.24
N THR A 344 -13.84 -1.34 1.64
CA THR A 344 -13.91 -0.28 0.64
C THR A 344 -13.18 -0.74 -0.62
N ASP A 345 -13.84 -0.66 -1.77
CA ASP A 345 -13.22 -0.99 -3.06
C ASP A 345 -12.24 0.08 -3.56
N ALA A 346 -11.70 -0.12 -4.75
CA ALA A 346 -10.75 0.81 -5.37
C ALA A 346 -11.39 2.14 -5.82
N ALA A 347 -12.70 2.15 -6.09
CA ALA A 347 -13.46 3.36 -6.46
C ALA A 347 -13.87 4.18 -5.23
N GLY A 348 -13.75 3.60 -4.02
CA GLY A 348 -14.11 4.26 -2.77
C GLY A 348 -15.52 3.95 -2.29
N ASN A 349 -16.22 2.96 -2.87
CA ASN A 349 -17.50 2.53 -2.34
C ASN A 349 -17.30 1.67 -1.10
N GLU A 350 -17.99 2.01 -0.01
CA GLU A 350 -17.89 1.31 1.27
C GLU A 350 -19.08 0.36 1.48
N SER A 351 -18.79 -0.84 1.97
CA SER A 351 -19.78 -1.85 2.34
C SER A 351 -20.59 -1.46 3.59
N GLY A 352 -21.60 -2.27 3.93
CA GLY A 352 -22.15 -2.29 5.29
C GLY A 352 -21.12 -2.80 6.32
N LYS A 353 -21.40 -2.59 7.62
CA LYS A 353 -20.58 -3.14 8.72
C LYS A 353 -20.81 -4.64 8.90
N SER A 354 -19.72 -5.36 9.22
CA SER A 354 -19.74 -6.76 9.64
C SER A 354 -20.53 -6.97 10.96
N PRO A 355 -20.88 -8.22 11.31
CA PRO A 355 -21.12 -8.61 12.70
C PRO A 355 -19.91 -8.27 13.59
N THR A 356 -20.13 -8.19 14.91
CA THR A 356 -19.10 -7.77 15.87
C THR A 356 -18.45 -8.94 16.61
N LEU A 357 -17.18 -8.78 16.96
CA LEU A 357 -16.51 -9.55 18.00
C LEU A 357 -16.58 -8.73 19.29
N ASP A 358 -17.45 -9.17 20.22
CA ASP A 358 -17.61 -8.51 21.52
C ASP A 358 -16.70 -9.17 22.56
N PHE A 359 -15.92 -8.40 23.31
CA PHE A 359 -15.05 -8.90 24.39
C PHE A 359 -14.75 -7.80 25.40
N ASN A 360 -14.15 -8.15 26.53
CA ASN A 360 -13.75 -7.22 27.57
C ASN A 360 -12.22 -7.17 27.69
N ILE A 361 -11.64 -5.97 27.75
CA ILE A 361 -10.23 -5.78 28.09
C ILE A 361 -10.15 -5.53 29.59
N ASP A 362 -9.34 -6.32 30.27
CA ASP A 362 -9.05 -6.18 31.69
C ASP A 362 -7.56 -6.37 31.89
N THR A 363 -6.85 -5.28 32.20
CA THR A 363 -5.41 -5.29 32.45
C THR A 363 -5.09 -5.13 33.95
N VAL A 364 -6.11 -5.16 34.80
CA VAL A 364 -5.98 -4.85 36.22
C VAL A 364 -5.93 -6.12 37.04
N ALA A 365 -4.83 -6.30 37.77
CA ALA A 365 -4.69 -7.42 38.69
C ALA A 365 -5.74 -7.42 39.81
N PRO A 366 -6.22 -8.61 40.24
CA PRO A 366 -7.08 -8.77 41.41
C PRO A 366 -6.55 -8.07 42.66
N THR A 367 -7.46 -7.44 43.39
CA THR A 367 -7.14 -6.81 44.69
C THR A 367 -7.31 -7.77 45.87
N ALA A 368 -8.11 -8.82 45.70
CA ALA A 368 -8.22 -9.90 46.68
C ALA A 368 -6.91 -10.68 46.76
N THR A 369 -6.62 -11.20 47.95
CA THR A 369 -5.43 -12.02 48.21
C THR A 369 -5.83 -13.40 48.68
N ALA A 370 -4.98 -14.39 48.44
CA ALA A 370 -5.14 -15.75 48.95
C ALA A 370 -3.97 -16.08 49.87
N SER A 371 -4.24 -16.85 50.92
CA SER A 371 -3.21 -17.32 51.87
C SER A 371 -3.45 -18.77 52.27
N LEU A 372 -2.37 -19.51 52.52
CA LEU A 372 -2.43 -20.82 53.18
C LEU A 372 -2.86 -20.65 54.64
N VAL A 373 -3.89 -21.39 55.06
CA VAL A 373 -4.46 -21.33 56.41
C VAL A 373 -4.09 -22.56 57.22
N SER A 374 -4.08 -23.74 56.60
CA SER A 374 -3.67 -24.98 57.25
C SER A 374 -3.27 -26.05 56.23
N ILE A 375 -2.58 -27.08 56.71
CA ILE A 375 -2.33 -28.34 56.00
C ILE A 375 -3.03 -29.48 56.73
N THR A 376 -3.36 -30.56 56.03
CA THR A 376 -3.85 -31.77 56.71
C THR A 376 -2.76 -32.37 57.58
N GLN A 377 -3.16 -32.86 58.76
CA GLN A 377 -2.27 -33.54 59.69
C GLN A 377 -0.97 -32.74 59.93
N ASP A 378 -1.09 -31.50 60.40
CA ASP A 378 0.07 -30.77 60.96
C ASP A 378 0.51 -31.51 62.24
N THR A 379 1.49 -32.41 62.09
CA THR A 379 1.84 -33.43 63.09
C THR A 379 3.10 -33.06 63.86
N GLY A 380 3.30 -33.64 65.03
CA GLY A 380 4.49 -33.40 65.85
C GLY A 380 4.13 -32.61 67.10
N SER A 381 4.95 -31.61 67.44
CA SER A 381 4.82 -30.88 68.71
C SER A 381 3.76 -29.78 68.69
N SER A 382 3.30 -29.38 67.51
CA SER A 382 2.29 -28.33 67.30
C SER A 382 1.36 -28.77 66.16
N SER A 383 0.14 -28.25 66.16
CA SER A 383 -0.87 -28.51 65.12
C SER A 383 -1.15 -27.28 64.26
N SER A 384 -0.25 -26.30 64.27
CA SER A 384 -0.38 -25.04 63.53
C SER A 384 0.96 -24.35 63.29
N ASP A 385 2.08 -25.07 63.31
CA ASP A 385 3.41 -24.53 63.00
C ASP A 385 3.87 -24.87 61.58
N PHE A 386 3.06 -25.61 60.81
CA PHE A 386 3.36 -26.05 59.46
C PHE A 386 4.61 -26.94 59.35
N VAL A 387 4.91 -27.67 60.42
CA VAL A 387 5.97 -28.70 60.46
C VAL A 387 5.29 -30.04 60.62
N THR A 388 5.51 -30.98 59.70
CA THR A 388 4.76 -32.24 59.71
C THR A 388 5.56 -33.44 59.21
N SER A 389 5.26 -34.60 59.77
CA SER A 389 5.67 -35.92 59.28
C SER A 389 4.72 -36.52 58.23
N ASP A 390 3.58 -35.88 57.95
CA ASP A 390 2.74 -36.24 56.81
C ASP A 390 3.34 -35.63 55.53
N ASN A 391 3.56 -36.46 54.53
CA ASN A 391 4.13 -36.05 53.25
C ASN A 391 3.13 -36.14 52.08
N THR A 392 1.85 -36.35 52.38
CA THR A 392 0.73 -36.42 51.44
C THR A 392 -0.37 -35.44 51.84
N LEU A 393 -0.11 -34.15 51.60
CA LEU A 393 -0.89 -33.06 52.19
C LEU A 393 -2.09 -32.62 51.34
N VAL A 394 -3.17 -32.19 52.00
CA VAL A 394 -4.15 -31.26 51.43
C VAL A 394 -3.89 -29.87 52.01
N PHE A 395 -3.79 -28.88 51.13
CA PHE A 395 -3.56 -27.48 51.49
C PHE A 395 -4.90 -26.75 51.56
N ASN A 396 -5.21 -26.12 52.69
CA ASN A 396 -6.44 -25.35 52.88
C ASN A 396 -6.10 -23.86 52.84
N LEU A 397 -6.73 -23.14 51.91
CA LEU A 397 -6.48 -21.73 51.64
C LEU A 397 -7.73 -20.91 51.98
N SER A 398 -7.54 -19.62 52.20
CA SER A 398 -8.63 -18.66 52.32
C SER A 398 -8.31 -17.39 51.55
N THR A 399 -9.34 -16.76 51.01
CA THR A 399 -9.22 -15.43 50.42
C THR A 399 -9.55 -14.32 51.42
N THR A 400 -8.85 -13.19 51.28
CA THR A 400 -9.17 -11.93 51.97
C THR A 400 -9.58 -10.90 50.93
N GLY A 401 -10.70 -10.22 51.17
CA GLY A 401 -11.37 -9.37 50.19
C GLY A 401 -12.51 -10.11 49.47
N THR A 402 -13.21 -9.39 48.61
CA THR A 402 -14.29 -9.95 47.78
C THR A 402 -13.71 -10.34 46.44
N LEU A 403 -13.90 -11.60 46.03
CA LEU A 403 -13.55 -12.02 44.68
C LEU A 403 -14.55 -11.49 43.65
N ALA A 404 -14.06 -10.94 42.56
CA ALA A 404 -14.86 -10.58 41.40
C ALA A 404 -15.35 -11.83 40.65
N THR A 405 -16.32 -11.65 39.76
CA THR A 405 -16.83 -12.75 38.92
C THR A 405 -15.70 -13.30 38.06
N GLY A 406 -15.50 -14.62 38.09
CA GLY A 406 -14.48 -15.29 37.30
C GLY A 406 -13.09 -15.37 37.96
N GLU A 407 -12.86 -14.67 39.07
CA GLU A 407 -11.61 -14.81 39.84
C GLU A 407 -11.50 -16.19 40.51
N TYR A 408 -10.28 -16.72 40.54
CA TYR A 408 -9.93 -18.00 41.13
C TYR A 408 -8.59 -17.96 41.85
N VAL A 409 -8.35 -18.95 42.73
CA VAL A 409 -7.10 -19.05 43.49
C VAL A 409 -6.15 -20.05 42.81
N GLN A 410 -4.89 -19.69 42.75
CA GLN A 410 -3.80 -20.60 42.40
C GLN A 410 -2.86 -20.81 43.59
N ILE A 411 -2.24 -21.98 43.64
CA ILE A 411 -1.19 -22.36 44.59
C ILE A 411 0.03 -22.87 43.82
N SER A 412 1.21 -22.58 44.34
CA SER A 412 2.49 -23.12 43.92
C SER A 412 3.19 -23.80 45.09
N LEU A 413 3.80 -24.97 44.84
CA LEU A 413 4.57 -25.71 45.85
C LEU A 413 6.10 -25.58 45.67
N ASP A 414 6.54 -24.86 44.65
CA ASP A 414 7.94 -24.80 44.20
C ASP A 414 8.47 -23.36 44.12
N GLY A 415 7.95 -22.46 44.97
CA GLY A 415 8.37 -21.07 45.01
C GLY A 415 7.95 -20.27 43.78
N GLY A 416 6.74 -20.53 43.27
CA GLY A 416 6.13 -19.76 42.19
C GLY A 416 6.53 -20.18 40.77
N THR A 417 7.25 -21.29 40.59
CA THR A 417 7.69 -21.74 39.25
C THR A 417 6.58 -22.48 38.49
N THR A 418 5.77 -23.29 39.19
CA THR A 418 4.55 -23.89 38.64
C THR A 418 3.34 -23.54 39.49
N TRP A 419 2.20 -23.34 38.84
CA TRP A 419 0.95 -22.93 39.47
C TRP A 419 -0.16 -23.91 39.12
N VAL A 420 -1.00 -24.23 40.11
CA VAL A 420 -2.19 -25.07 39.93
C VAL A 420 -3.40 -24.37 40.53
N ASN A 421 -4.55 -24.55 39.88
CA ASN A 421 -5.80 -23.97 40.37
C ASN A 421 -6.27 -24.71 41.63
N ALA A 422 -6.60 -23.96 42.66
CA ALA A 422 -7.25 -24.49 43.85
C ALA A 422 -8.74 -24.71 43.58
N ILE A 423 -9.33 -25.62 44.34
CA ILE A 423 -10.76 -25.97 44.29
C ILE A 423 -11.50 -25.04 45.24
N LYS A 424 -12.55 -24.38 44.74
CA LYS A 424 -13.40 -23.48 45.55
C LYS A 424 -14.28 -24.27 46.52
N GLY A 425 -14.24 -23.91 47.80
CA GLY A 425 -15.13 -24.38 48.85
C GLY A 425 -16.26 -23.38 49.15
N SER A 426 -16.86 -23.48 50.34
CA SER A 426 -17.81 -22.48 50.88
C SER A 426 -17.08 -21.33 51.57
N ASP A 427 -17.71 -20.16 51.67
CA ASP A 427 -17.26 -19.05 52.55
C ASP A 427 -15.76 -18.71 52.45
N ASN A 428 -15.32 -18.25 51.27
CA ASN A 428 -13.93 -17.86 50.97
C ASN A 428 -12.86 -18.96 51.13
N SER A 429 -13.26 -20.21 51.42
CA SER A 429 -12.32 -21.33 51.51
C SER A 429 -12.00 -21.92 50.14
N TRP A 430 -10.76 -22.40 50.02
CA TRP A 430 -10.25 -23.10 48.85
C TRP A 430 -9.36 -24.26 49.31
N SER A 431 -9.16 -25.26 48.46
CA SER A 431 -8.26 -26.36 48.76
C SER A 431 -7.47 -26.85 47.56
N TYR A 432 -6.31 -27.44 47.82
CA TYR A 432 -5.55 -28.19 46.82
C TYR A 432 -5.15 -29.54 47.42
N ASP A 433 -5.61 -30.61 46.79
CA ASP A 433 -5.32 -31.98 47.18
C ASP A 433 -4.03 -32.47 46.52
N ASN A 434 -2.97 -32.60 47.32
CA ASN A 434 -1.69 -33.15 46.89
C ASN A 434 -1.46 -34.58 47.43
N THR A 435 -2.49 -35.26 47.94
CA THR A 435 -2.36 -36.60 48.54
C THR A 435 -1.86 -37.66 47.55
N GLY A 436 -2.06 -37.43 46.24
CA GLY A 436 -1.52 -38.28 45.18
C GLY A 436 -0.01 -38.12 44.92
N LYS A 437 0.68 -37.20 45.61
CA LYS A 437 2.12 -36.94 45.45
C LYS A 437 2.82 -36.89 46.80
N THR A 438 3.87 -37.67 46.96
CA THR A 438 4.72 -37.66 48.15
C THR A 438 5.75 -36.54 48.07
N LEU A 439 5.75 -35.66 49.07
CA LEU A 439 6.80 -34.67 49.28
C LEU A 439 8.01 -35.32 49.98
N ALA A 440 9.23 -34.97 49.58
CA ALA A 440 10.43 -35.41 50.28
C ALA A 440 10.61 -34.59 51.56
N ASP A 441 11.42 -35.09 52.49
CA ASP A 441 11.83 -34.29 53.64
C ASP A 441 12.53 -33.00 53.17
N GLY A 442 12.12 -31.87 53.74
CA GLY A 442 12.64 -30.58 53.34
C GLY A 442 11.70 -29.43 53.64
N SER A 443 12.14 -28.23 53.26
CA SER A 443 11.36 -27.01 53.37
C SER A 443 10.79 -26.62 52.01
N TYR A 444 9.50 -26.27 51.98
CA TYR A 444 8.78 -25.87 50.78
C TYR A 444 8.21 -24.46 50.97
N SER A 445 8.48 -23.58 50.00
CA SER A 445 7.90 -22.24 49.93
C SER A 445 6.59 -22.32 49.16
N ILE A 446 5.48 -22.36 49.90
CA ILE A 446 4.14 -22.43 49.32
C ILE A 446 3.70 -21.01 48.99
N GLU A 447 3.35 -20.76 47.74
CA GLU A 447 2.84 -19.47 47.30
C GLU A 447 1.39 -19.59 46.85
N THR A 448 0.59 -18.56 47.13
CA THR A 448 -0.82 -18.50 46.75
C THR A 448 -1.15 -17.14 46.16
N ARG A 449 -1.98 -17.09 45.12
CA ARG A 449 -2.43 -15.84 44.50
C ARG A 449 -3.86 -15.95 43.99
N VAL A 450 -4.48 -14.80 43.78
CA VAL A 450 -5.75 -14.69 43.04
C VAL A 450 -5.44 -14.33 41.60
N VAL A 451 -6.19 -14.91 40.66
CA VAL A 451 -6.11 -14.65 39.22
C VAL A 451 -7.52 -14.33 38.72
N ASP A 452 -7.68 -13.32 37.87
CA ASP A 452 -8.97 -12.99 37.25
C ASP A 452 -9.27 -13.81 35.99
N ALA A 453 -10.38 -13.49 35.34
CA ALA A 453 -10.82 -14.15 34.12
C ALA A 453 -9.95 -13.82 32.89
N ALA A 454 -9.33 -12.64 32.86
CA ALA A 454 -8.38 -12.25 31.82
C ALA A 454 -6.98 -12.87 32.03
N GLY A 455 -6.72 -13.41 33.22
CA GLY A 455 -5.45 -14.01 33.59
C GLY A 455 -4.52 -13.09 34.37
N ASN A 456 -4.91 -11.84 34.70
CA ASN A 456 -4.04 -10.99 35.50
C ASN A 456 -3.86 -11.58 36.90
N THR A 457 -2.63 -11.52 37.38
CA THR A 457 -2.25 -12.16 38.64
C THR A 457 -2.14 -11.12 39.76
N GLY A 458 -2.91 -11.32 40.83
CA GLY A 458 -2.81 -10.55 42.05
C GLY A 458 -1.53 -10.82 42.84
N THR A 459 -1.34 -10.05 43.92
CA THR A 459 -0.19 -10.21 44.82
C THR A 459 -0.16 -11.62 45.43
N ALA A 460 0.99 -12.29 45.33
CA ALA A 460 1.20 -13.59 45.95
C ALA A 460 1.49 -13.48 47.45
N SER A 461 0.96 -14.41 48.23
CA SER A 461 1.32 -14.65 49.63
C SER A 461 2.22 -15.88 49.72
N THR A 462 3.15 -15.88 50.67
CA THR A 462 4.11 -16.99 50.87
C THR A 462 4.00 -17.55 52.29
N GLN A 463 3.96 -18.87 52.41
CA GLN A 463 4.08 -19.60 53.67
C GLN A 463 5.07 -20.74 53.51
N VAL A 464 6.00 -20.89 54.46
CA VAL A 464 6.94 -22.01 54.49
C VAL A 464 6.29 -23.18 55.21
N ILE A 465 6.38 -24.38 54.64
CA ILE A 465 6.09 -25.64 55.32
C ILE A 465 7.37 -26.48 55.44
N VAL A 466 7.44 -27.35 56.44
CA VAL A 466 8.54 -28.30 56.61
C VAL A 466 7.96 -29.71 56.68
N VAL A 467 8.42 -30.58 55.77
CA VAL A 467 8.15 -32.01 55.81
C VAL A 467 9.35 -32.68 56.46
N ASP A 468 9.12 -33.40 57.56
CA ASP A 468 10.13 -34.16 58.29
C ASP A 468 9.56 -35.51 58.73
N THR A 469 9.86 -36.54 57.94
CA THR A 469 9.44 -37.92 58.21
C THR A 469 10.44 -38.69 59.09
N GLN A 470 11.58 -38.08 59.44
CA GLN A 470 12.62 -38.75 60.19
C GLN A 470 12.26 -38.81 61.68
N SER A 471 12.27 -40.03 62.21
CA SER A 471 12.19 -40.21 63.66
C SER A 471 13.43 -39.61 64.33
N PRO A 472 13.30 -39.02 65.54
CA PRO A 472 14.45 -38.58 66.30
C PRO A 472 15.49 -39.69 66.42
N SER A 473 16.74 -39.41 66.08
CA SER A 473 17.82 -40.37 66.31
C SER A 473 17.99 -40.55 67.82
N ALA A 474 17.52 -41.67 68.36
CA ALA A 474 17.81 -42.05 69.73
C ALA A 474 19.32 -42.20 69.87
N THR A 475 19.99 -41.21 70.46
CA THR A 475 21.28 -41.46 71.07
C THR A 475 20.98 -42.47 72.17
N ALA A 476 21.52 -43.69 72.06
CA ALA A 476 21.38 -44.68 73.11
C ALA A 476 21.80 -44.01 74.43
N VAL A 477 20.83 -43.74 75.30
CA VAL A 477 21.14 -43.50 76.70
C VAL A 477 21.54 -44.87 77.20
N THR A 478 22.81 -45.22 77.06
CA THR A 478 23.38 -46.20 77.95
C THR A 478 23.21 -45.59 79.33
N ALA A 479 22.32 -46.17 80.14
CA ALA A 479 22.43 -46.04 81.58
C ALA A 479 23.75 -46.74 81.95
N ASP A 480 24.86 -46.05 81.68
CA ASP A 480 26.13 -46.37 82.30
C ASP A 480 25.89 -45.97 83.76
N ASP A 481 25.76 -47.01 84.60
CA ASP A 481 25.81 -46.92 86.04
C ASP A 481 24.52 -46.48 86.74
N LEU A 482 23.55 -47.40 86.83
CA LEU A 482 22.63 -47.41 87.97
C LEU A 482 23.48 -47.58 89.25
N TYR A 483 23.45 -46.58 90.12
CA TYR A 483 24.17 -46.57 91.39
C TYR A 483 23.17 -46.73 92.54
N ASP A 484 23.28 -47.80 93.31
CA ASP A 484 22.50 -47.99 94.53
C ASP A 484 23.21 -47.30 95.71
N ASP A 485 22.55 -46.29 96.30
CA ASP A 485 23.03 -45.55 97.46
C ASP A 485 22.32 -45.92 98.77
N VAL A 486 21.44 -46.93 98.77
CA VAL A 486 20.68 -47.39 99.93
C VAL A 486 20.59 -48.92 100.04
N GLY A 487 21.31 -49.48 101.01
CA GLY A 487 21.29 -50.92 101.28
C GLY A 487 22.62 -51.43 101.81
N ALA A 488 22.72 -52.75 102.03
CA ALA A 488 23.93 -53.39 102.54
C ALA A 488 25.03 -53.54 101.47
N ILE A 489 24.71 -53.35 100.19
CA ILE A 489 25.65 -53.34 99.06
C ILE A 489 25.41 -52.04 98.32
N GLN A 490 26.44 -51.19 98.21
CA GLN A 490 26.41 -49.93 97.48
C GLN A 490 27.48 -49.96 96.38
N GLY A 491 27.17 -49.39 95.23
CA GLY A 491 28.07 -49.35 94.08
C GLY A 491 27.35 -49.47 92.74
N THR A 492 28.16 -49.56 91.68
CA THR A 492 27.71 -49.62 90.28
C THR A 492 27.09 -50.97 89.93
N ILE A 493 25.84 -50.96 89.46
CA ILE A 493 25.16 -52.15 88.95
C ILE A 493 25.52 -52.32 87.47
N SER A 494 26.37 -53.30 87.16
CA SER A 494 26.78 -53.60 85.78
C SER A 494 25.66 -54.31 85.00
N ASN A 495 25.37 -53.86 83.78
CA ASN A 495 24.27 -54.38 82.95
C ASN A 495 24.56 -55.73 82.24
N SER A 496 25.29 -56.63 82.89
CA SER A 496 25.55 -57.96 82.32
C SER A 496 24.27 -58.82 82.38
N PRO A 497 23.88 -59.52 81.29
CA PRO A 497 22.65 -60.32 81.23
C PRO A 497 22.66 -61.57 82.13
N ASP A 498 23.65 -61.72 83.02
CA ASP A 498 23.92 -62.94 83.79
C ASP A 498 23.98 -62.72 85.33
N SER A 499 23.60 -61.55 85.85
CA SER A 499 23.68 -61.26 87.30
C SER A 499 22.34 -61.11 88.02
N LEU A 500 21.24 -61.59 87.45
CA LEU A 500 19.95 -61.72 88.14
C LEU A 500 19.59 -63.18 88.33
N THR A 501 20.30 -63.86 89.24
CA THR A 501 19.77 -65.05 89.91
C THR A 501 19.24 -64.61 91.26
N ASP A 502 17.94 -64.83 91.46
CA ASP A 502 17.21 -64.74 92.73
C ASP A 502 17.92 -65.58 93.80
N ASP A 503 18.35 -64.93 94.89
CA ASP A 503 18.64 -65.56 96.18
C ASP A 503 18.30 -64.60 97.32
#